data_AF-A0A965D8T5-F1
#
_entry.id   AF-A0A965D8T5-F1
#
_cell.length_a   1.000
_cell.length_b   1.000
_cell.length_c   1.000
_cell.angle_alpha   90.00
_cell.angle_beta   90.00
_cell.angle_gamma   90.00
#
_symmetry.space_group_name_H-M   'P 1'
#
loop_
_entity.id
_entity.type
_entity.pdbx_description
1 polymer ?
#
loop_
_entity_poly.entity_id
_entity_poly.type
_entity_poly.pdbx_seq_one_letter_code
_entity_poly.pdbx_strand_id
1 'polypeptide(L)'
;AGARTCNLAVWRQDFVAINGFDESYAGWGHEDADLAVRLIRRGVRRKDGRFATAVLHLWHPENDRSQLEDNVRRLEAILSNQSTQARRGYSQYAPTAH
;
A
#
# COMPACT_ATOMS: atom_id res chain seq x y z
N ALA A 1 -10.09 2.45 10.86
CA ALA A 1 -10.67 2.78 9.55
C ALA A 1 -9.72 2.30 8.46
N GLY A 2 -10.14 1.41 7.57
CA GLY A 2 -9.29 0.86 6.50
C GLY A 2 -8.80 1.92 5.51
N ALA A 3 -7.70 1.63 4.82
CA ALA A 3 -7.19 2.40 3.69
C ALA A 3 -7.54 1.66 2.40
N ARG A 4 -7.96 2.41 1.37
CA ARG A 4 -8.15 1.95 -0.01
C ARG A 4 -7.50 2.96 -0.94
N THR A 5 -6.74 2.51 -1.93
CA THR A 5 -5.95 3.38 -2.82
C THR A 5 -6.68 3.74 -4.12
N CYS A 6 -7.95 3.37 -4.27
CA CYS A 6 -8.77 3.69 -5.45
C CYS A 6 -8.87 5.19 -5.77
N ASN A 7 -8.62 6.05 -4.78
CA ASN A 7 -8.35 7.48 -4.98
C ASN A 7 -7.38 7.96 -3.88
N LEU A 8 -6.08 7.88 -4.16
CA LEU A 8 -5.01 8.28 -3.24
C LEU A 8 -4.01 9.19 -3.95
N ALA A 9 -3.55 10.22 -3.24
CA ALA A 9 -2.35 10.98 -3.59
C ALA A 9 -1.33 10.89 -2.45
N VAL A 10 -0.05 10.80 -2.80
CA VAL A 10 1.08 10.75 -1.86
C VAL A 10 2.23 11.59 -2.41
N TRP A 11 2.96 12.28 -1.54
CA TRP A 11 4.16 13.00 -1.98
C TRP A 11 5.20 12.01 -2.46
N ARG A 12 5.86 12.32 -3.58
CA ARG A 12 6.90 11.46 -4.16
C ARG A 12 7.99 11.09 -3.14
N GLN A 13 8.43 12.06 -2.35
CA GLN A 13 9.49 11.85 -1.35
C GLN A 13 9.06 10.81 -0.30
N ASP A 14 7.83 10.90 0.22
CA ASP A 14 7.29 9.95 1.18
C ASP A 14 7.13 8.55 0.57
N PHE A 15 6.63 8.47 -0.66
CA PHE A 15 6.47 7.20 -1.38
C PHE A 15 7.82 6.50 -1.59
N VAL A 16 8.84 7.23 -2.04
CA VAL A 16 10.19 6.69 -2.22
C VAL A 16 10.81 6.30 -0.87
N ALA A 17 10.59 7.07 0.19
CA ALA A 17 11.14 6.79 1.53
C ALA A 17 10.62 5.49 2.16
N ILE A 18 9.43 5.03 1.75
CA ILE A 18 8.87 3.73 2.17
C ILE A 18 9.07 2.61 1.13
N ASN A 19 9.86 2.88 0.08
CA ASN A 19 10.07 1.97 -1.04
C ASN A 19 8.77 1.63 -1.81
N GLY A 20 7.77 2.51 -1.82
CA GLY A 20 6.52 2.32 -2.56
C GLY A 20 5.63 1.19 -2.04
N PHE A 21 4.84 0.61 -2.93
CA PHE A 21 4.04 -0.60 -2.66
C PHE A 21 4.94 -1.83 -2.54
N ASP A 22 4.53 -2.80 -1.73
CA ASP A 22 5.17 -4.12 -1.70
C ASP A 22 4.55 -5.05 -2.75
N GLU A 23 5.29 -5.30 -3.82
CA GLU A 23 4.93 -6.20 -4.93
C GLU A 23 5.01 -7.69 -4.57
N SER A 24 5.24 -8.00 -3.30
CA SER A 24 5.01 -9.36 -2.78
C SER A 24 3.52 -9.66 -2.60
N TYR A 25 2.66 -8.64 -2.55
CA TYR A 25 1.21 -8.79 -2.58
C TYR A 25 0.75 -9.11 -4.01
N ALA A 26 -0.10 -10.12 -4.14
CA ALA A 26 -0.67 -10.54 -5.41
C ALA A 26 -2.15 -10.90 -5.21
N GLY A 27 -2.95 -10.77 -6.28
CA GLY A 27 -4.40 -10.95 -6.20
C GLY A 27 -5.05 -9.89 -5.30
N TRP A 28 -6.13 -10.26 -4.63
CA TRP A 28 -6.91 -9.33 -3.82
C TRP A 28 -6.34 -9.15 -2.40
N GLY A 29 -6.09 -7.89 -2.05
CA GLY A 29 -6.14 -7.39 -0.67
C GLY A 29 -4.80 -7.15 0.03
N HIS A 30 -4.88 -6.20 0.98
CA HIS A 30 -3.87 -5.83 2.01
C HIS A 30 -2.62 -5.06 1.54
N GLU A 31 -2.40 -4.89 0.25
CA GLU A 31 -1.39 -3.99 -0.32
C GLU A 31 -1.60 -2.53 0.12
N ASP A 32 -2.86 -2.08 0.14
CA ASP A 32 -3.23 -0.73 0.55
C ASP A 32 -3.00 -0.49 2.05
N ALA A 33 -3.22 -1.53 2.85
CA ALA A 33 -3.03 -1.49 4.29
C ALA A 33 -1.54 -1.47 4.63
N ASP A 34 -0.72 -2.30 3.97
CA ASP A 34 0.74 -2.27 4.05
C ASP A 34 1.27 -0.85 3.78
N LEU A 35 0.90 -0.26 2.63
CA LEU A 35 1.34 1.08 2.25
C LEU A 35 1.00 2.11 3.33
N ALA A 36 -0.25 2.09 3.82
CA ALA A 36 -0.71 3.02 4.84
C ALA A 36 0.07 2.85 6.16
N VAL A 37 0.32 1.62 6.60
CA VAL A 37 1.10 1.34 7.82
C VAL A 37 2.52 1.92 7.70
N ARG A 38 3.18 1.72 6.56
CA ARG A 38 4.54 2.23 6.34
C ARG A 38 4.60 3.76 6.35
N LEU A 39 3.67 4.42 5.67
CA LEU A 39 3.55 5.89 5.66
C LEU A 39 3.33 6.43 7.08
N ILE A 40 2.40 5.85 7.84
CA ILE A 40 2.10 6.27 9.21
C ILE A 40 3.33 6.10 10.11
N ARG A 41 4.08 4.99 9.98
CA ARG A 41 5.31 4.77 10.75
C ARG A 41 6.41 5.78 10.43
N ARG A 42 6.44 6.32 9.21
CA ARG A 42 7.33 7.43 8.82
C ARG A 42 6.82 8.81 9.28
N GLY A 43 5.73 8.87 10.03
CA GLY A 43 5.14 10.11 10.53
C GLY A 43 4.26 10.84 9.51
N VAL A 44 4.00 10.23 8.34
CA VAL A 44 3.11 10.81 7.33
C VAL A 44 1.68 10.76 7.85
N ARG A 45 1.00 11.91 7.85
CA ARG A 45 -0.38 12.02 8.31
C ARG A 45 -1.36 11.90 7.16
N ARG A 46 -2.41 11.10 7.36
CA ARG A 46 -3.50 10.95 6.39
C ARG A 46 -4.44 12.16 6.45
N LYS A 47 -4.66 12.80 5.30
CA LYS A 47 -5.80 13.69 5.07
C LYS A 47 -6.91 12.90 4.39
N ASP A 48 -8.13 12.98 4.92
CA ASP A 48 -9.27 12.17 4.47
C ASP A 48 -10.22 13.03 3.62
N GLY A 49 -10.66 12.50 2.47
CA GLY A 49 -11.60 13.13 1.56
C GLY A 49 -12.99 12.49 1.55
N ARG A 50 -13.31 11.59 2.50
CA ARG A 50 -14.65 11.00 2.63
C ARG A 50 -15.68 12.12 2.75
N PHE A 51 -16.78 11.95 2.01
CA PHE A 51 -17.88 12.93 1.89
C PHE A 51 -17.52 14.24 1.17
N ALA A 52 -16.31 14.38 0.61
CA ALA A 52 -15.93 15.56 -0.17
C ALA A 52 -16.18 15.42 -1.68
N THR A 53 -16.20 14.19 -2.21
CA THR A 53 -16.44 13.91 -3.63
C THR A 53 -17.11 12.55 -3.81
N ALA A 54 -17.92 12.42 -4.87
CA ALA A 54 -18.42 11.13 -5.32
C ALA A 54 -17.32 10.37 -6.07
N VAL A 55 -17.31 9.05 -5.93
CA VAL A 55 -16.49 8.13 -6.74
C VAL A 55 -17.42 7.05 -7.27
N LEU A 56 -17.36 6.79 -8.57
CA LEU A 56 -18.13 5.73 -9.23
C LEU A 56 -17.22 4.53 -9.46
N HIS A 57 -17.66 3.36 -9.02
CA HIS A 57 -17.00 2.10 -9.33
C HIS A 57 -17.72 1.47 -10.52
N LEU A 58 -17.03 1.40 -11.65
CA LEU A 58 -17.55 0.68 -12.81
C LEU A 58 -17.53 -0.82 -12.51
N TRP A 59 -18.62 -1.51 -12.87
CA TRP A 59 -18.74 -2.94 -12.61
C TRP A 59 -17.68 -3.73 -13.37
N HIS A 60 -17.03 -4.66 -12.66
CA HIS A 60 -16.14 -5.66 -13.20
C HIS A 60 -16.16 -6.90 -12.29
N PRO A 61 -15.75 -8.09 -12.78
CA PRO A 61 -15.56 -9.27 -11.94
C PRO A 61 -14.56 -9.03 -10.81
N GLU A 62 -14.75 -9.69 -9.67
CA GLU A 62 -13.81 -9.58 -8.55
C GLU A 62 -12.42 -10.13 -8.91
N ASN A 63 -11.38 -9.55 -8.31
CA ASN A 63 -10.03 -10.06 -8.43
C ASN A 63 -9.86 -11.40 -7.71
N ASP A 64 -8.91 -12.20 -8.18
CA ASP A 64 -8.56 -13.49 -7.56
C ASP A 64 -8.26 -13.34 -6.06
N ARG A 65 -8.84 -14.25 -5.25
CA ARG A 65 -8.70 -14.26 -3.79
C ARG A 65 -7.85 -15.43 -3.30
N SER A 66 -7.26 -16.23 -4.19
CA SER A 66 -6.45 -17.40 -3.83
C SER A 66 -5.27 -17.06 -2.90
N GLN A 67 -4.75 -15.83 -3.00
CA GLN A 67 -3.60 -15.33 -2.23
C GLN A 67 -3.98 -14.59 -0.94
N LEU A 68 -5.27 -14.53 -0.58
CA LEU A 68 -5.72 -13.71 0.55
C LEU A 68 -5.09 -14.12 1.88
N GLU A 69 -4.99 -15.42 2.17
CA GLU A 69 -4.36 -15.91 3.41
C GLU A 69 -2.89 -15.49 3.50
N ASP A 70 -2.15 -15.58 2.38
CA ASP A 70 -0.76 -15.13 2.34
C ASP A 70 -0.64 -13.61 2.52
N ASN A 71 -1.55 -12.84 1.92
CA ASN A 71 -1.60 -11.38 2.07
C ASN A 71 -1.92 -10.97 3.51
N VAL A 72 -2.80 -11.70 4.20
CA VAL A 72 -3.06 -11.51 5.64
C VAL A 72 -1.79 -11.77 6.45
N ARG A 73 -1.12 -12.91 6.24
CA ARG A 73 0.15 -13.25 6.92
C ARG A 73 1.22 -12.18 6.70
N ARG A 74 1.34 -11.67 5.47
CA ARG A 74 2.27 -10.56 5.16
C ARG A 74 1.94 -9.31 5.97
N LEU A 75 0.67 -8.90 6.02
CA LEU A 75 0.26 -7.72 6.77
C LEU A 75 0.50 -7.90 8.27
N GLU A 76 0.18 -9.06 8.84
CA GLU A 76 0.45 -9.38 10.25
C GLU A 76 1.94 -9.31 10.58
N ALA A 77 2.80 -9.83 9.70
CA ALA A 77 4.25 -9.73 9.86
C ALA A 77 4.73 -8.27 9.90
N ILE A 78 4.14 -7.40 9.07
CA ILE A 78 4.45 -5.95 9.10
C ILE A 78 3.93 -5.32 10.38
N LEU A 79 2.71 -5.62 10.80
CA LEU A 79 2.11 -5.06 12.02
C LEU A 79 2.89 -5.45 13.28
N SER A 80 3.44 -6.67 13.32
CA SER A 80 4.26 -7.19 14.42
C SER A 80 5.71 -6.71 14.41
N ASN A 81 6.21 -6.16 13.30
CA ASN A 81 7.56 -5.59 13.20
C ASN A 81 7.54 -4.05 13.09
N GLN A 82 8.71 -3.43 13.02
CA GLN A 82 8.85 -1.97 12.84
C GLN A 82 9.35 -1.57 11.43
N SER A 83 9.19 -2.45 10.44
CA SER A 83 9.61 -2.16 9.08
C SER A 83 8.83 -0.97 8.52
N THR A 84 9.56 -0.08 7.86
CA THR A 84 9.03 1.12 7.20
C THR A 84 9.23 1.10 5.69
N GLN A 85 9.88 0.06 5.14
CA GLN A 85 10.20 -0.03 3.71
C GLN A 85 9.70 -1.35 3.11
N ALA A 86 8.96 -1.27 1.98
CA ALA A 86 8.51 -2.43 1.23
C ALA A 86 9.67 -3.37 0.91
N ARG A 87 9.46 -4.68 1.06
CA ARG A 87 10.51 -5.68 0.80
C ARG A 87 10.81 -5.75 -0.70
N ARG A 88 9.77 -5.77 -1.51
CA ARG A 88 9.83 -5.77 -2.97
C ARG A 88 9.10 -4.54 -3.49
N GLY A 89 9.82 -3.46 -3.82
CA GLY A 89 9.16 -2.18 -4.11
C GLY A 89 9.88 -1.30 -5.11
N TYR A 90 9.69 0.01 -5.00
CA TYR A 90 10.15 1.02 -5.97
C TYR A 90 11.64 0.90 -6.36
N SER A 91 12.52 0.63 -5.39
CA SER A 91 13.97 0.57 -5.56
C SER A 91 14.44 -0.50 -6.55
N GLN A 92 13.63 -1.52 -6.82
CA GLN A 92 13.88 -2.53 -7.86
C GLN A 92 14.08 -1.92 -9.26
N TYR A 93 13.44 -0.78 -9.49
CA TYR A 93 13.41 -0.09 -10.77
C TYR A 93 14.17 1.23 -10.74
N ALA A 94 14.70 1.61 -9.58
CA ALA A 94 15.52 2.80 -9.47
C ALA A 94 16.85 2.55 -10.21
N PRO A 95 17.31 3.49 -11.08
CA PRO A 95 18.61 3.38 -11.70
C PRO A 95 19.68 3.20 -10.61
N THR A 96 20.56 2.20 -10.77
CA THR A 96 21.74 2.10 -9.93
C THR A 96 22.54 3.37 -10.15
N ALA A 97 22.85 4.11 -9.08
CA ALA A 97 23.78 5.22 -9.18
C ALA A 97 25.14 4.64 -9.62
N HIS A 98 25.56 4.94 -10.85
CA HIS A 98 26.92 4.72 -11.32
C HIS A 98 27.87 5.73 -10.69
#